data_AF-A0A942UPB9-F1
#
_entry.id   AF-A0A942UPB9-F1
#
_cell.length_a   1.000
_cell.length_b   1.000
_cell.length_c   1.000
_cell.angle_alpha   90.00
_cell.angle_beta   90.00
_cell.angle_gamma   90.00
#
_symmetry.space_group_name_H-M   'P 1'
#
loop_
_entity.id
_entity.type
_entity.pdbx_description
1 polymer ?
#
loop_
_entity_poly.entity_id
_entity_poly.type
_entity_poly.pdbx_seq_one_letter_code
_entity_poly.pdbx_strand_id
1 'polypeptide(L)' 'MLGILISEGEKEEIIYLLKREMEEILFDMDDSRVEQIIKQAMEDRYRTLFSLFKRVASQQDCAKYIPLFKRNSKNFS' A
#
# COMPACT_ATOMS: atom_id res chain seq x y z
N MET A 1 -5.24 -18.58 7.46
CA MET A 1 -5.23 -17.26 8.13
C MET A 1 -4.36 -17.41 9.36
N LEU A 2 -3.26 -16.66 9.47
CA LEU A 2 -2.42 -16.63 10.68
C LEU A 2 -3.02 -15.58 11.61
N GLY A 3 -3.44 -15.98 12.81
CA GLY A 3 -3.83 -15.03 13.86
C GLY A 3 -2.58 -14.33 14.39
N ILE A 4 -2.63 -13.01 14.50
CA ILE A 4 -1.54 -12.21 15.08
C ILE A 4 -1.97 -11.88 16.52
N LEU A 5 -1.16 -12.24 17.50
CA LEU A 5 -1.38 -11.88 18.90
C LEU A 5 -0.61 -10.59 19.19
N ILE A 6 -1.31 -9.47 19.16
CA ILE A 6 -0.79 -8.12 19.43
C ILE A 6 -1.80 -7.37 20.30
N SER A 7 -1.32 -6.44 21.11
CA SER A 7 -2.16 -5.49 21.83
C SER A 7 -2.81 -4.48 20.87
N GLU A 8 -3.84 -3.78 21.34
CA GLU A 8 -4.46 -2.71 20.54
C GLU A 8 -3.47 -1.55 20.29
N GLY A 9 -2.57 -1.26 21.23
CA GLY A 9 -1.52 -0.24 21.03
C GLY A 9 -0.56 -0.61 19.91
N GLU A 10 -0.02 -1.82 19.94
CA GLU A 10 0.87 -2.33 18.88
C GLU A 10 0.14 -2.39 17.53
N LYS A 11 -1.15 -2.74 17.53
CA LYS A 11 -1.96 -2.73 16.31
C LYS A 11 -2.08 -1.34 15.70
N GLU A 12 -2.36 -0.31 16.49
CA GLU A 12 -2.43 1.07 16.00
C GLU A 12 -1.07 1.56 15.47
N GLU A 13 0.03 1.21 16.14
CA GLU A 13 1.38 1.53 15.66
C GLU A 13 1.68 0.85 14.32
N ILE A 14 1.33 -0.43 14.16
CA ILE A 14 1.49 -1.16 12.90
C ILE A 14 0.63 -0.52 11.80
N ILE A 15 -0.62 -0.18 12.10
CA ILE A 15 -1.52 0.50 11.15
C ILE A 15 -0.91 1.84 10.71
N TYR A 16 -0.37 2.62 11.65
CA TYR A 16 0.27 3.89 11.37
C TYR A 16 1.49 3.74 10.47
N LEU A 17 2.40 2.81 10.79
CA LEU A 17 3.60 2.55 10.00
C LEU A 17 3.26 2.09 8.58
N LEU A 18 2.29 1.19 8.43
CA LEU A 18 1.85 0.71 7.13
C LEU A 18 1.25 1.84 6.28
N LYS A 19 0.40 2.70 6.88
CA LYS A 19 -0.17 3.87 6.18
C LYS A 19 0.93 4.80 5.69
N ARG A 20 1.87 5.15 6.57
CA ARG A 20 2.97 6.04 6.26
C ARG A 20 3.85 5.50 5.13
N GLU A 21 4.29 4.26 5.23
CA GLU A 21 5.14 3.63 4.21
C GLU A 21 4.41 3.55 2.85
N MET A 22 3.12 3.21 2.87
CA MET A 22 2.29 3.21 1.65
C MET A 22 2.21 4.61 1.05
N GLU A 23 1.99 5.66 1.85
CA GLU A 23 1.92 7.05 1.40
C GLU A 23 3.24 7.57 0.84
N GLU A 24 4.37 7.23 1.47
CA GLU A 24 5.71 7.56 0.96
C GLU A 24 5.95 6.91 -0.41
N ILE A 25 5.57 5.62 -0.57
CA ILE A 25 5.66 4.92 -1.86
C ILE A 25 4.76 5.58 -2.92
N LEU A 26 3.53 5.98 -2.58
CA LEU A 26 2.63 6.71 -3.49
C LEU A 26 3.29 8.01 -3.97
N PHE A 27 3.85 8.79 -3.04
CA PHE A 27 4.49 10.07 -3.32
C PHE A 27 5.70 9.91 -4.25
N ASP A 28 6.57 8.94 -3.97
CA ASP A 28 7.76 8.70 -4.78
C ASP A 28 7.42 8.18 -6.20
N MET A 29 6.29 7.46 -6.36
CA MET A 29 5.85 6.97 -7.68
C MET A 29 5.40 8.09 -8.62
N ASP A 30 4.94 9.22 -8.08
CA ASP A 30 4.54 10.39 -8.86
C ASP A 30 5.77 11.13 -9.45
N ASP A 31 6.99 10.83 -8.99
CA ASP A 31 8.22 11.41 -9.55
C ASP A 31 8.49 10.89 -10.97
N SER A 32 8.55 11.81 -11.94
CA SER A 32 8.79 11.50 -13.36
C SER A 32 10.23 11.07 -13.66
N ARG A 33 11.17 11.30 -12.72
CA ARG A 33 12.59 10.95 -12.85
C ARG A 33 12.87 9.49 -12.51
N VAL A 34 11.93 8.81 -11.84
CA VAL A 34 12.09 7.42 -11.45
C VAL A 34 11.88 6.50 -12.66
N GLU A 35 12.84 5.62 -12.91
CA GLU A 35 12.79 4.64 -13.99
C GLU A 35 11.61 3.67 -13.85
N GLN A 36 11.03 3.24 -14.97
CA GLN A 36 9.86 2.36 -15.00
C GLN A 36 10.08 1.04 -14.23
N ILE A 37 11.28 0.46 -14.31
CA ILE A 37 11.62 -0.77 -13.58
C ILE A 37 11.56 -0.57 -12.06
N ILE A 38 11.95 0.61 -11.57
CA ILE A 38 11.88 0.97 -10.16
C ILE A 38 10.41 1.16 -9.76
N LYS A 39 9.61 1.83 -10.60
CA LYS A 39 8.17 1.99 -10.36
C LYS A 39 7.45 0.65 -10.22
N GLN A 40 7.81 -0.36 -11.03
CA GLN A 40 7.24 -1.70 -10.90
C GLN A 40 7.59 -2.34 -9.54
N ALA A 41 8.85 -2.24 -9.10
CA ALA A 41 9.27 -2.75 -7.80
C ALA A 41 8.55 -2.03 -6.63
N MET A 42 8.32 -0.72 -6.76
CA MET A 42 7.55 0.07 -5.79
C MET A 42 6.09 -0.38 -5.75
N GLU A 43 5.48 -0.66 -6.90
CA GLU A 43 4.12 -1.20 -6.98
C GLU A 43 4.01 -2.57 -6.28
N ASP A 44 4.97 -3.47 -6.50
CA ASP A 44 5.01 -4.78 -5.86
C ASP A 44 5.16 -4.67 -4.33
N ARG A 45 6.01 -3.74 -3.87
CA ARG A 45 6.15 -3.41 -2.45
C ARG A 45 4.82 -2.87 -1.88
N TYR A 46 4.18 -1.92 -2.57
CA TYR A 46 2.88 -1.38 -2.16
C TYR A 46 1.80 -2.46 -2.04
N ARG A 47 1.72 -3.37 -3.01
CA ARG A 47 0.75 -4.49 -3.00
C ARG A 47 0.97 -5.41 -1.80
N THR A 48 2.23 -5.66 -1.45
CA THR A 48 2.59 -6.45 -0.28
C THR A 48 2.17 -5.76 1.02
N LEU A 49 2.48 -4.46 1.16
CA LEU A 49 2.09 -3.66 2.32
C LEU A 49 0.58 -3.55 2.46
N PHE A 50 -0.14 -3.29 1.37
CA PHE A 50 -1.60 -3.22 1.38
C PHE A 50 -2.24 -4.57 1.76
N SER A 51 -1.64 -5.69 1.36
CA SER A 51 -2.07 -7.02 1.77
C SER A 51 -1.92 -7.23 3.29
N LEU A 52 -0.86 -6.71 3.90
CA LEU A 52 -0.67 -6.72 5.35
C LEU A 52 -1.65 -5.77 6.05
N PHE A 53 -1.82 -4.56 5.52
CA PHE A 53 -2.73 -3.54 6.05
C PHE A 53 -4.17 -4.06 6.18
N LYS A 54 -4.68 -4.76 5.15
CA LYS A 54 -6.00 -5.39 5.17
C LYS A 54 -6.22 -6.40 6.31
N ARG A 55 -5.15 -6.92 6.93
CA ARG A 55 -5.26 -7.88 8.04
C ARG A 55 -5.52 -7.19 9.38
N VAL A 56 -5.16 -5.91 9.49
CA VAL A 56 -5.19 -5.16 10.76
C VAL A 56 -6.14 -3.97 10.73
N ALA A 57 -6.39 -3.38 9.56
CA ALA A 57 -7.18 -2.17 9.39
C ALA A 57 -8.66 -2.42 9.11
N SER A 58 -9.48 -1.40 9.36
CA SER A 58 -10.90 -1.42 9.02
C SER A 58 -11.13 -1.40 7.50
N GLN A 59 -12.30 -1.89 7.06
CA GLN A 59 -12.68 -1.81 5.64
C GLN A 59 -12.76 -0.37 5.12
N GLN A 60 -13.21 0.56 5.98
CA GLN A 60 -13.32 1.98 5.66
C GLN A 60 -11.95 2.61 5.41
N ASP A 61 -10.95 2.22 6.21
CA ASP A 61 -9.58 2.67 5.98
C ASP A 61 -8.96 2.02 4.75
N CYS A 62 -9.22 0.73 4.52
CA CYS A 62 -8.74 0.05 3.32
C CYS A 62 -9.26 0.70 2.03
N ALA A 63 -10.48 1.24 2.04
CA ALA A 63 -11.06 1.93 0.89
C ALA A 63 -10.23 3.14 0.42
N LYS A 64 -9.55 3.83 1.33
CA LYS A 64 -8.69 4.99 1.03
C LYS A 64 -7.41 4.60 0.28
N TYR A 65 -6.95 3.38 0.48
CA TYR A 65 -5.68 2.86 -0.06
C TYR A 65 -5.91 1.75 -1.10
N ILE A 66 -7.12 1.63 -1.66
CA ILE A 66 -7.35 0.75 -2.80
C ILE A 66 -6.36 1.17 -3.90
N PRO A 67 -5.59 0.23 -4.50
CA PRO A 67 -4.52 0.55 -5.43
C PRO A 67 -4.97 1.55 -6.51
N LEU A 68 -4.57 2.81 -6.34
CA LEU A 68 -4.97 3.93 -7.21
C LEU A 68 -4.38 3.78 -8.63
N PHE A 69 -3.36 2.95 -8.79
CA PHE A 69 -2.66 2.68 -10.05
C PHE A 69 -3.46 1.89 -11.08
N LYS A 70 -4.64 1.35 -10.73
CA LYS A 70 -5.50 0.63 -11.68
C LYS A 70 -6.12 1.49 -12.79
N ARG A 71 -5.81 2.80 -12.87
CA ARG A 71 -6.44 3.71 -13.85
C ARG A 71 -5.77 3.79 -15.23
N ASN A 72 -4.58 3.21 -15.46
CA ASN A 72 -3.85 3.35 -16.74
C ASN A 72 -3.70 2.06 -17.58
N SER A 73 -4.46 0.99 -17.32
CA SER A 73 -4.50 -0.20 -18.22
C SER A 73 -5.74 -0.23 -19.14
N LYS A 74 -6.12 0.92 -19.69
CA LYS A 74 -6.94 0.98 -20.92
C LYS A 74 -6.26 1.95 -21.87
N ASN A 75 -5.46 1.42 -22.79
CA ASN A 75 -5.20 1.92 -24.15
C ASN A 75 -3.97 1.20 -24.73
N PHE A 76 -4.11 -0.10 -24.99
CA PHE A 76 -3.40 -0.76 -26.07
C PHE A 76 -4.38 -1.76 -26.68
N SER A 77 -5.13 -1.26 -27.66
CA SER A 77 -5.94 -1.98 -28.64
C SER A 77 -5.55 -1.47 -30.01
#